data_AF-A0A2E2C8M4-F1
#
_entry.id   AF-A0A2E2C8M4-F1
#
_cell.length_a   1.000
_cell.length_b   1.000
_cell.length_c   1.000
_cell.angle_alpha   90.00
_cell.angle_beta   90.00
_cell.angle_gamma   90.00
#
_symmetry.space_group_name_H-M   'P 1'
#
loop_
_entity.id
_entity.type
_entity.pdbx_description
1 polymer ?
#
loop_
_entity_poly.entity_id
_entity_poly.type
_entity_poly.pdbx_seq_one_letter_code
_entity_poly.pdbx_strand_id
1 'polypeptide(L)'
;MRKTLVFKSNGKPRKTSVKTWADRQKAAGVRLELSQHKPRNHWKKMVDGKYHYFKHPITKAGYESALREWLNLKAEMDFEKPYLALIQHHIDIFKAVQNYFDHAVEQTTKEKKMAQQVDQFINWLETAFDDPDQYIPEVDPSTSLTQDEIDEFEIVKPDISPEENNFRWAVMSALRGKSELADNIVRRFFGEDHIGTLTFQLPEEWKEKTEFTESPEKLPQTVGYWAEDFLNLKGAKADNNQLTTTTARDSREKLKKFRIWIGDKTPITNITSETLKQFYLHLLQQDFNNKQNYFNYSKSFIRYAWREDACNLENLPKNIDDRGTFSFRGTTKKQQTKNRLKELWTKEDFKKVIAKNSTISERYQCWILLMLNCGYTQTDLNELKRDEVDLKTGRIIRCRTKAENYSNAPIVNYKLWNVTLELLKKEMKRSTDPVYALQATKGARLIKEEIKKDSSGKFIATKHDNTSRGWQKIRKEAGLDKILKYIRKTGATTIKSESKHKSEERLYLGHTPDNMADLHYNIMEGQVYKPLDEAIGFLGKQFGLK
;
A
#
# COMPACT_ATOMS: atom_id res chain seq x y z
N MET A 1 -70.43 0.27 17.37
CA MET A 1 -69.52 0.10 18.54
C MET A 1 -68.46 -0.93 18.20
N ARG A 2 -67.21 -0.53 17.93
CA ARG A 2 -66.05 -1.43 17.84
C ARG A 2 -64.93 -0.84 18.71
N LYS A 3 -64.45 -1.64 19.68
CA LYS A 3 -63.43 -1.26 20.65
C LYS A 3 -62.05 -1.19 19.97
N THR A 4 -61.39 -0.04 20.08
CA THR A 4 -60.01 0.18 19.65
C THR A 4 -59.06 -0.30 20.74
N LEU A 5 -58.24 -1.30 20.43
CA LEU A 5 -57.16 -1.80 21.30
C LEU A 5 -55.95 -0.87 21.19
N VAL A 6 -55.63 -0.15 22.26
CA VAL A 6 -54.43 0.69 22.39
C VAL A 6 -53.33 -0.13 23.07
N PHE A 7 -52.27 -0.45 22.33
CA PHE A 7 -51.04 -1.01 22.89
C PHE A 7 -50.20 0.09 23.55
N LYS A 8 -50.01 0.02 24.87
CA LYS A 8 -49.06 0.87 25.61
C LYS A 8 -47.65 0.28 25.47
N SER A 9 -46.75 0.96 24.74
CA SER A 9 -45.33 0.62 24.69
C SER A 9 -44.59 1.22 25.88
N ASN A 10 -44.11 0.36 26.80
CA ASN A 10 -43.17 0.74 27.87
C ASN A 10 -41.74 0.89 27.30
N GLY A 11 -41.50 1.96 26.54
CA GLY A 11 -40.16 2.33 26.09
C GLY A 11 -39.53 3.34 27.04
N LYS A 12 -38.71 2.89 28.00
CA LYS A 12 -37.82 3.81 28.73
C LYS A 12 -36.87 4.46 27.71
N PRO A 13 -36.76 5.80 27.65
CA PRO A 13 -35.85 6.46 26.72
C PRO A 13 -34.41 6.01 27.02
N ARG A 14 -33.74 5.41 26.03
CA ARG A 14 -32.30 5.14 26.11
C ARG A 14 -31.62 6.50 26.28
N LYS A 15 -31.09 6.78 27.47
CA LYS A 15 -30.21 7.92 27.72
C LYS A 15 -29.08 7.84 26.70
N THR A 16 -29.10 8.70 25.69
CA THR A 16 -27.98 8.92 24.78
C THR A 16 -26.82 9.38 25.65
N SER A 17 -25.90 8.47 25.94
CA SER A 17 -24.65 8.75 26.65
C SER A 17 -24.01 9.98 26.01
N VAL A 18 -23.90 11.07 26.79
CA VAL A 18 -23.27 12.31 26.35
C VAL A 18 -21.85 11.96 25.96
N LYS A 19 -21.55 12.00 24.65
CA LYS A 19 -20.22 11.69 24.14
C LYS A 19 -19.25 12.74 24.69
N THR A 20 -18.24 12.29 25.42
CA THR A 20 -17.21 13.17 25.97
C THR A 20 -16.40 13.81 24.84
N TRP A 21 -15.65 14.87 25.14
CA TRP A 21 -14.79 15.50 24.13
C TRP A 21 -13.77 14.51 23.53
N ALA A 22 -13.21 13.62 24.36
CA ALA A 22 -12.30 12.56 23.91
C ALA A 22 -12.98 11.57 22.94
N ASP A 23 -14.22 11.16 23.22
CA ASP A 23 -14.97 10.26 22.34
C ASP A 23 -15.26 10.93 20.97
N ARG A 24 -15.45 12.25 20.95
CA ARG A 24 -15.62 13.03 19.71
C ARG A 24 -14.33 13.10 18.89
N GLN A 25 -13.17 13.33 19.53
CA GLN A 25 -11.87 13.34 18.84
C GLN A 25 -11.50 11.97 18.27
N LYS A 26 -11.76 10.88 19.03
CA LYS A 26 -11.56 9.51 18.53
C LYS A 26 -12.48 9.18 17.35
N ALA A 27 -13.75 9.62 17.39
CA ALA A 27 -14.66 9.47 16.26
C ALA A 27 -14.23 10.27 15.03
N ALA A 28 -13.50 11.37 15.22
CA ALA A 28 -12.88 12.15 14.15
C ALA A 28 -11.52 11.58 13.68
N GLY A 29 -11.03 10.48 14.27
CA GLY A 29 -9.77 9.85 13.90
C GLY A 29 -8.52 10.53 14.47
N VAL A 30 -8.67 11.49 15.39
CA VAL A 30 -7.54 12.18 16.03
C VAL A 30 -6.97 11.29 17.13
N ARG A 31 -5.67 11.01 17.06
CA ARG A 31 -4.93 10.27 18.10
C ARG A 31 -4.56 11.23 19.23
N LEU A 32 -5.07 10.97 20.44
CA LEU A 32 -4.74 11.74 21.63
C LEU A 32 -3.51 11.15 22.33
N GLU A 33 -2.61 12.01 22.79
CA GLU A 33 -1.43 11.70 23.61
C GLU A 33 -1.83 11.05 24.94
N LEU A 34 -2.89 11.58 25.55
CA LEU A 34 -3.44 11.12 26.84
C LEU A 34 -4.72 10.32 26.64
N SER A 35 -4.92 9.30 27.47
CA SER A 35 -6.14 8.49 27.50
C SER A 35 -7.09 8.96 28.60
N GLN A 36 -8.39 8.93 28.33
CA GLN A 36 -9.41 9.22 29.34
C GLN A 36 -9.51 8.08 30.38
N HIS A 37 -9.57 8.45 31.66
CA HIS A 37 -9.94 7.58 32.77
C HIS A 37 -11.39 7.84 33.21
N LYS A 38 -12.33 7.11 32.59
CA LYS A 38 -13.78 7.29 32.78
C LYS A 38 -14.25 7.27 34.25
N PRO A 39 -13.77 6.37 35.14
CA PRO A 39 -14.27 6.28 36.51
C PRO A 39 -14.06 7.54 37.37
N ARG A 40 -12.98 8.29 37.15
CA ARG A 40 -12.65 9.49 37.95
C ARG A 40 -12.68 10.78 37.13
N ASN A 41 -13.16 10.74 35.89
CA ASN A 41 -13.29 11.90 35.00
C ASN A 41 -11.98 12.71 34.80
N HIS A 42 -10.85 12.02 34.67
CA HIS A 42 -9.51 12.62 34.52
C HIS A 42 -8.76 12.04 33.31
N TRP A 43 -7.58 12.59 33.01
CA TRP A 43 -6.68 12.09 31.97
C TRP A 43 -5.59 11.18 32.56
N LYS A 44 -5.09 10.24 31.77
CA LYS A 44 -4.00 9.35 32.17
C LYS A 44 -3.05 9.02 31.03
N LYS A 45 -1.78 8.77 31.36
CA LYS A 45 -0.74 8.22 30.47
C LYS A 45 -0.13 6.98 31.14
N MET A 46 0.20 5.98 30.35
CA MET A 46 0.99 4.84 30.80
C MET A 46 2.43 5.05 30.34
N VAL A 47 3.37 4.99 31.27
CA VAL A 47 4.81 5.07 31.04
C VAL A 47 5.45 4.00 31.91
N ASP A 48 6.25 3.14 31.30
CA ASP A 48 6.97 2.05 31.98
C ASP A 48 6.08 1.20 32.90
N GLY A 49 4.88 0.87 32.42
CA GLY A 49 3.90 0.07 33.15
C GLY A 49 3.15 0.80 34.28
N LYS A 50 3.54 2.04 34.63
CA LYS A 50 2.88 2.86 35.65
C LYS A 50 1.90 3.85 34.99
N TYR A 51 0.75 4.05 35.64
CA TYR A 51 -0.23 5.05 35.19
C TYR A 51 -0.03 6.38 35.94
N HIS A 52 0.21 7.45 35.18
CA HIS A 52 0.20 8.82 35.67
C HIS A 52 -1.17 9.43 35.40
N TYR A 53 -1.77 10.04 36.41
CA TYR A 53 -3.13 10.59 36.36
C TYR A 53 -3.09 12.11 36.51
N PHE A 54 -3.65 12.82 35.55
CA PHE A 54 -3.71 14.28 35.53
C PHE A 54 -5.13 14.73 35.87
N LYS A 55 -5.32 15.41 37.00
CA LYS A 55 -6.63 15.73 37.60
C LYS A 55 -7.33 16.91 36.91
N HIS A 56 -7.46 16.83 35.58
CA HIS A 56 -8.16 17.84 34.77
C HIS A 56 -9.45 17.25 34.18
N PRO A 57 -10.52 18.06 34.00
CA PRO A 57 -11.79 17.58 33.47
C PRO A 57 -11.67 17.11 32.01
N ILE A 58 -12.57 16.23 31.57
CA ILE A 58 -12.58 15.65 30.21
C ILE A 58 -13.24 16.60 29.20
N THR A 59 -12.66 17.80 29.12
CA THR A 59 -12.99 18.88 28.20
C THR A 59 -11.76 19.19 27.34
N LYS A 60 -11.92 20.04 26.31
CA LYS A 60 -10.77 20.50 25.50
C LYS A 60 -9.72 21.21 26.36
N ALA A 61 -10.14 22.18 27.16
CA ALA A 61 -9.26 22.94 28.04
C ALA A 61 -8.58 22.03 29.07
N GLY A 62 -9.32 21.08 29.65
CA GLY A 62 -8.72 20.13 30.59
C GLY A 62 -7.74 19.15 29.95
N TYR A 63 -7.90 18.81 28.67
CA TYR A 63 -6.90 18.05 27.92
C TYR A 63 -5.62 18.86 27.72
N GLU A 64 -5.73 20.13 27.34
CA GLU A 64 -4.59 21.03 27.13
C GLU A 64 -3.81 21.24 28.43
N SER A 65 -4.50 21.45 29.56
CA SER A 65 -3.89 21.53 30.89
C SER A 65 -3.20 20.20 31.29
N ALA A 66 -3.86 19.06 31.07
CA ALA A 66 -3.28 17.75 31.35
C ALA A 66 -2.06 17.45 30.46
N LEU A 67 -2.07 17.89 29.21
CA LEU A 67 -0.95 17.71 28.30
C LEU A 67 0.26 18.54 28.73
N ARG A 68 0.04 19.77 29.18
CA ARG A 68 1.10 20.62 29.72
C ARG A 68 1.71 20.03 30.99
N GLU A 69 0.88 19.53 31.92
CA GLU A 69 1.35 18.83 33.12
C GLU A 69 2.11 17.55 32.77
N TRP A 70 1.64 16.80 31.78
CA TRP A 70 2.37 15.63 31.25
C TRP A 70 3.71 16.01 30.63
N LEU A 71 3.79 17.09 29.85
CA LEU A 71 5.06 17.52 29.25
C LEU A 71 6.07 17.96 30.30
N ASN A 72 5.63 18.63 31.37
CA ASN A 72 6.50 18.99 32.49
C ASN A 72 6.97 17.76 33.26
N LEU A 73 6.05 16.84 33.58
CA LEU A 73 6.40 15.58 34.26
C LEU A 73 7.32 14.73 33.38
N LYS A 74 7.08 14.70 32.07
CA LYS A 74 7.94 14.02 31.11
C LYS A 74 9.32 14.69 31.08
N ALA A 75 9.37 16.02 31.03
CA ALA A 75 10.62 16.75 31.10
C ALA A 75 11.37 16.50 32.42
N GLU A 76 10.66 16.38 33.55
CA GLU A 76 11.24 16.00 34.86
C GLU A 76 11.74 14.55 34.86
N MET A 77 10.98 13.59 34.31
CA MET A 77 11.41 12.20 34.14
C MET A 77 12.59 12.06 33.17
N ASP A 78 12.62 12.89 32.13
CA ASP A 78 13.73 12.99 31.19
C ASP A 78 14.93 13.71 31.86
N PHE A 79 14.68 14.65 32.79
CA PHE A 79 15.71 15.31 33.63
C PHE A 79 16.28 14.40 34.72
N GLU A 80 15.52 13.41 35.21
CA GLU A 80 16.03 12.35 36.09
C GLU A 80 17.06 11.47 35.37
N LYS A 81 17.18 11.58 34.03
CA LYS A 81 18.21 10.92 33.22
C LYS A 81 19.10 11.97 32.51
N PRO A 82 19.89 12.75 33.27
CA PRO A 82 20.71 13.86 32.75
C PRO A 82 21.67 13.43 31.62
N TYR A 83 22.01 12.14 31.58
CA TYR A 83 22.84 11.54 30.55
C TYR A 83 22.21 11.45 29.16
N LEU A 84 20.88 11.47 29.00
CA LEU A 84 20.25 11.25 27.69
C LEU A 84 20.55 12.35 26.68
N ALA A 85 20.52 13.61 27.12
CA ALA A 85 20.90 14.75 26.27
C ALA A 85 22.38 14.64 25.83
N LEU A 86 23.22 14.19 26.76
CA LEU A 86 24.65 14.00 26.54
C LEU A 86 24.94 12.83 25.58
N ILE A 87 24.28 11.68 25.76
CA ILE A 87 24.37 10.52 24.87
C ILE A 87 23.90 10.90 23.46
N GLN A 88 22.76 11.58 23.35
CA GLN A 88 22.21 12.01 22.06
C GLN A 88 23.17 12.96 21.33
N HIS A 89 23.75 13.94 22.04
CA HIS A 89 24.76 14.85 21.50
C HIS A 89 25.94 14.08 20.88
N HIS A 90 26.46 13.08 21.58
CA HIS A 90 27.56 12.26 21.08
C HIS A 90 27.12 11.36 19.92
N ILE A 91 25.90 10.82 19.93
CA ILE A 91 25.36 10.05 18.79
C ILE A 91 25.35 10.92 17.53
N ASP A 92 24.86 12.16 17.63
CA ASP A 92 24.74 13.07 16.48
C ASP A 92 26.11 13.43 15.91
N ILE A 93 27.08 13.73 16.78
CA ILE A 93 28.46 14.01 16.39
C ILE A 93 29.11 12.81 15.69
N PHE A 94 29.05 11.62 16.28
CA PHE A 94 29.73 10.46 15.74
C PHE A 94 29.01 9.87 14.53
N LYS A 95 27.69 10.08 14.37
CA LYS A 95 26.97 9.76 13.13
C LYS A 95 27.47 10.57 11.94
N ALA A 96 27.88 11.82 12.14
CA ALA A 96 28.53 12.59 11.08
C ALA A 96 29.86 11.95 10.65
N VAL A 97 30.65 11.44 11.60
CA VAL A 97 31.91 10.72 11.33
C VAL A 97 31.66 9.38 10.63
N GLN A 98 30.67 8.60 11.09
CA GLN A 98 30.23 7.37 10.44
C GLN A 98 29.82 7.63 8.99
N ASN A 99 29.02 8.67 8.78
CA ASN A 99 28.56 9.09 7.47
C ASN A 99 29.73 9.44 6.53
N TYR A 100 30.78 10.11 7.04
CA TYR A 100 32.00 10.34 6.25
C TYR A 100 32.62 9.03 5.78
N PHE A 101 32.79 8.05 6.67
CA PHE A 101 33.38 6.76 6.30
C PHE A 101 32.52 5.99 5.31
N ASP A 102 31.21 5.90 5.53
CA ASP A 102 30.30 5.20 4.61
C ASP A 102 30.39 5.72 3.16
N HIS A 103 30.86 6.97 2.98
CA HIS A 103 30.93 7.65 1.69
C HIS A 103 32.36 7.85 1.13
N ALA A 104 33.41 7.54 1.89
CA ALA A 104 34.79 7.67 1.41
C ALA A 104 35.11 6.58 0.38
N VAL A 105 35.36 6.97 -0.88
CA VAL A 105 35.60 6.07 -2.02
C VAL A 105 36.88 5.26 -1.87
N GLU A 106 37.92 5.87 -1.29
CA GLU A 106 39.20 5.22 -1.01
C GLU A 106 39.48 5.33 0.49
N GLN A 107 39.48 4.18 1.17
CA GLN A 107 39.85 4.11 2.58
C GLN A 107 41.11 3.27 2.73
N THR A 108 42.07 3.84 3.45
CA THR A 108 43.23 3.09 3.95
C THR A 108 42.77 1.99 4.92
N THR A 109 43.60 0.96 5.11
CA THR A 109 43.32 -0.09 6.12
C THR A 109 43.11 0.49 7.52
N LYS A 110 43.79 1.60 7.83
CA LYS A 110 43.64 2.34 9.09
C LYS A 110 42.26 3.00 9.19
N GLU A 111 41.78 3.61 8.12
CA GLU A 111 40.45 4.24 8.08
C GLU A 111 39.32 3.23 8.16
N LYS A 112 39.42 2.07 7.51
CA LYS A 112 38.44 0.99 7.64
C LYS A 112 38.29 0.51 9.08
N LYS A 113 39.43 0.39 9.78
CA LYS A 113 39.45 0.00 11.20
C LYS A 113 38.81 1.08 12.07
N MET A 114 39.09 2.34 11.77
CA MET A 114 38.49 3.49 12.46
C MET A 114 36.97 3.57 12.22
N ALA A 115 36.50 3.34 10.99
CA ALA A 115 35.07 3.27 10.65
C ALA A 115 34.36 2.19 11.46
N GLN A 116 34.91 0.98 11.49
CA GLN A 116 34.38 -0.13 12.29
C GLN A 116 34.32 0.21 13.79
N GLN A 117 35.30 0.96 14.28
CA GLN A 117 35.32 1.39 15.68
C GLN A 117 34.27 2.46 15.98
N VAL A 118 34.06 3.42 15.06
CA VAL A 118 32.98 4.42 15.16
C VAL A 118 31.61 3.74 15.15
N ASP A 119 31.38 2.77 14.26
CA ASP A 119 30.14 1.98 14.24
C ASP A 119 29.89 1.28 15.57
N GLN A 120 30.92 0.66 16.13
CA GLN A 120 30.81 -0.01 17.42
C GLN A 120 30.54 0.97 18.56
N PHE A 121 31.11 2.19 18.50
CA PHE A 121 30.89 3.21 19.50
C PHE A 121 29.47 3.80 19.43
N ILE A 122 28.96 4.07 18.22
CA ILE A 122 27.57 4.51 18.01
C ILE A 122 26.60 3.44 18.48
N ASN A 123 26.81 2.16 18.14
CA ASN A 123 25.96 1.08 18.61
C ASN A 123 25.96 0.99 20.15
N TRP A 124 27.11 1.21 20.78
CA TRP A 124 27.19 1.27 22.24
C TRP A 124 26.40 2.47 22.80
N LEU A 125 26.55 3.67 22.22
CA LEU A 125 25.78 4.86 22.61
C LEU A 125 24.28 4.67 22.42
N GLU A 126 23.84 4.08 21.31
CA GLU A 126 22.42 3.79 21.06
C GLU A 126 21.86 2.77 22.07
N THR A 127 22.67 1.77 22.45
CA THR A 127 22.27 0.82 23.50
C THR A 127 22.22 1.49 24.87
N ALA A 128 23.18 2.36 25.19
CA ALA A 128 23.19 3.16 26.41
C ALA A 128 22.08 4.22 26.44
N PHE A 129 21.63 4.70 25.28
CA PHE A 129 20.47 5.59 25.17
C PHE A 129 19.17 4.86 25.51
N ASP A 130 19.04 3.61 25.07
CA ASP A 130 17.86 2.77 25.35
C ASP A 130 17.82 2.31 26.83
N ASP A 131 18.97 1.99 27.43
CA ASP A 131 19.08 1.55 28.84
C ASP A 131 20.29 2.18 29.56
N PRO A 132 20.21 3.46 29.97
CA PRO A 132 21.35 4.16 30.56
C PRO A 132 21.76 3.56 31.92
N ASP A 133 20.81 3.02 32.68
CA ASP A 133 21.04 2.49 34.03
C ASP A 133 21.92 1.23 34.00
N GLN A 134 21.84 0.44 32.92
CA GLN A 134 22.70 -0.73 32.71
C GLN A 134 24.12 -0.35 32.25
N TYR A 135 24.27 0.71 31.47
CA TYR A 135 25.51 1.03 30.75
C TYR A 135 26.33 2.17 31.38
N ILE A 136 25.68 3.03 32.16
CA ILE A 136 26.28 4.13 32.90
C ILE A 136 26.00 3.85 34.38
N PRO A 137 26.86 3.05 35.06
CA PRO A 137 26.63 2.73 36.46
C PRO A 137 26.65 4.00 37.31
N GLU A 138 25.79 4.07 38.33
CA GLU A 138 25.94 5.07 39.38
C GLU A 138 27.32 4.88 40.03
N VAL A 139 28.21 5.85 39.83
CA VAL A 139 29.53 5.83 40.44
C VAL A 139 29.37 6.20 41.90
N ASP A 140 29.89 5.36 42.80
CA ASP A 140 30.02 5.74 44.20
C ASP A 140 30.90 7.00 44.25
N PRO A 141 30.48 8.10 44.89
CA PRO A 141 31.28 9.33 44.95
C PRO A 141 32.67 9.13 45.58
N SER A 142 32.95 7.97 46.20
CA SER A 142 34.29 7.56 46.65
C SER A 142 35.18 6.91 45.58
N THR A 143 34.61 6.47 44.45
CA THR A 143 35.31 5.96 43.25
C THR A 143 35.62 7.09 42.26
N SER A 144 36.30 8.14 42.73
CA SER A 144 36.99 9.06 41.83
C SER A 144 38.11 8.32 41.09
N LEU A 145 38.36 8.67 39.82
CA LEU A 145 39.58 8.26 39.11
C LEU A 145 40.78 8.44 40.04
N THR A 146 41.68 7.46 40.10
CA THR A 146 42.87 7.61 40.94
C THR A 146 43.71 8.77 40.40
N GLN A 147 44.50 9.42 41.25
CA GLN A 147 45.38 10.50 40.79
C GLN A 147 46.32 10.01 39.66
N ASP A 148 46.75 8.75 39.71
CA ASP A 148 47.53 8.12 38.64
C ASP A 148 46.75 8.01 37.32
N GLU A 149 45.45 7.68 37.37
CA GLU A 149 44.59 7.67 36.18
C GLU A 149 44.32 9.09 35.66
N ILE A 150 44.19 10.08 36.55
CA ILE A 150 44.00 11.48 36.19
C ILE A 150 45.25 12.02 35.49
N ASP A 151 46.43 11.68 36.02
CA ASP A 151 47.73 12.11 35.53
C ASP A 151 48.13 11.39 34.22
N GLU A 152 47.76 10.11 34.05
CA GLU A 152 47.98 9.34 32.81
C GLU A 152 47.29 9.96 31.59
N PHE A 153 46.20 10.69 31.79
CA PHE A 153 45.39 11.28 30.72
C PHE A 153 45.51 12.82 30.62
N GLU A 154 46.48 13.45 31.30
CA GLU A 154 46.69 14.91 31.33
C GLU A 154 45.41 15.72 31.57
N ILE A 155 44.53 15.23 32.45
CA ILE A 155 43.19 15.80 32.65
C ILE A 155 43.29 17.10 33.46
N VAL A 156 43.13 18.25 32.80
CA VAL A 156 42.87 19.53 33.46
C VAL A 156 41.59 19.39 34.28
N LYS A 157 41.54 19.89 35.52
CA LYS A 157 40.34 19.84 36.40
C LYS A 157 39.36 20.96 36.04
N PRO A 158 38.22 20.70 35.37
CA PRO A 158 37.12 21.65 35.30
C PRO A 158 36.14 21.35 36.44
N ASP A 159 35.28 22.31 36.78
CA ASP A 159 34.09 22.08 37.61
C ASP A 159 33.07 21.26 36.80
N ILE A 160 33.32 19.95 36.66
CA ILE A 160 32.44 19.01 35.94
C ILE A 160 31.34 18.55 36.89
N SER A 161 30.10 18.45 36.41
CA SER A 161 29.00 17.91 37.23
C SER A 161 29.24 16.42 37.54
N PRO A 162 28.76 15.89 38.68
CA PRO A 162 28.89 14.47 39.00
C PRO A 162 28.40 13.54 37.87
N GLU A 163 27.35 13.94 37.18
CA GLU A 163 26.74 13.21 36.06
C GLU A 163 27.66 13.22 34.82
N GLU A 164 28.22 14.36 34.43
CA GLU A 164 29.17 14.41 33.32
C GLU A 164 30.42 13.55 33.61
N ASN A 165 30.87 13.54 34.87
CA ASN A 165 31.99 12.69 35.30
C ASN A 165 31.65 11.19 35.22
N ASN A 166 30.43 10.79 35.59
CA ASN A 166 29.97 9.39 35.51
C ASN A 166 29.88 8.90 34.06
N PHE A 167 29.28 9.71 33.18
CA PHE A 167 29.22 9.37 31.75
C PHE A 167 30.62 9.27 31.14
N ARG A 168 31.50 10.23 31.46
CA ARG A 168 32.89 10.21 31.03
C ARG A 168 33.59 8.93 31.46
N TRP A 169 33.41 8.50 32.71
CA TRP A 169 33.99 7.26 33.21
C TRP A 169 33.45 6.01 32.48
N ALA A 170 32.14 5.96 32.23
CA ALA A 170 31.50 4.87 31.49
C ALA A 170 32.01 4.79 30.04
N VAL A 171 32.11 5.93 29.35
CA VAL A 171 32.69 6.03 28.00
C VAL A 171 34.14 5.53 28.01
N MET A 172 34.95 6.00 28.95
CA MET A 172 36.36 5.59 29.04
C MET A 172 36.51 4.10 29.34
N SER A 173 35.67 3.54 30.20
CA SER A 173 35.66 2.09 30.49
C SER A 173 35.26 1.26 29.27
N ALA A 174 34.26 1.70 28.51
CA ALA A 174 33.86 1.07 27.26
C ALA A 174 34.96 1.13 26.19
N LEU A 175 35.72 2.24 26.14
CA LEU A 175 36.85 2.42 25.24
C LEU A 175 38.08 1.59 25.68
N ARG A 176 38.36 1.47 26.99
CA ARG A 176 39.49 0.68 27.54
C ARG A 176 39.40 -0.81 27.20
N GLY A 177 38.20 -1.36 27.04
CA GLY A 177 38.01 -2.72 26.50
C GLY A 177 38.48 -2.90 25.05
N LYS A 178 38.91 -1.82 24.38
CA LYS A 178 39.35 -1.76 22.98
C LYS A 178 40.59 -0.89 22.85
N SER A 179 41.75 -1.42 23.28
CA SER A 179 43.02 -0.69 23.47
C SER A 179 43.43 0.26 22.33
N GLU A 180 43.22 -0.12 21.06
CA GLU A 180 43.60 0.74 19.92
C GLU A 180 42.60 1.88 19.63
N LEU A 181 41.34 1.74 20.06
CA LEU A 181 40.33 2.79 19.96
C LEU A 181 40.57 3.85 21.03
N ALA A 182 40.85 3.39 22.25
CA ALA A 182 41.26 4.24 23.36
C ALA A 182 42.49 5.07 22.96
N ASP A 183 43.58 4.45 22.48
CA ASP A 183 44.81 5.20 22.14
C ASP A 183 44.62 6.30 21.07
N ASN A 184 43.74 6.11 20.09
CA ASN A 184 43.51 7.09 19.01
C ASN A 184 42.46 8.15 19.36
N ILE A 185 41.40 7.79 20.11
CA ILE A 185 40.35 8.73 20.52
C ILE A 185 40.78 9.51 21.77
N VAL A 186 41.43 8.87 22.72
CA VAL A 186 41.87 9.52 23.96
C VAL A 186 42.98 10.53 23.63
N ARG A 187 44.10 10.11 23.05
CA ARG A 187 45.26 11.02 22.84
C ARG A 187 45.00 12.19 21.88
N ARG A 188 43.99 12.09 21.01
CA ARG A 188 43.77 13.07 19.94
C ARG A 188 42.60 14.03 20.22
N PHE A 189 41.74 13.72 21.18
CA PHE A 189 40.49 14.46 21.41
C PHE A 189 40.34 15.04 22.81
N PHE A 190 41.31 14.84 23.72
CA PHE A 190 41.35 15.54 25.02
C PHE A 190 42.09 16.88 24.90
N GLY A 191 41.47 17.86 24.21
CA GLY A 191 41.72 19.30 24.40
C GLY A 191 40.76 19.90 25.43
N GLU A 192 40.65 21.22 25.58
CA GLU A 192 39.80 21.88 26.59
C GLU A 192 38.31 21.43 26.59
N ASP A 193 37.79 20.96 25.43
CA ASP A 193 36.48 20.32 25.30
C ASP A 193 36.59 18.79 25.34
N HIS A 194 36.29 18.17 26.49
CA HIS A 194 36.46 16.74 26.70
C HIS A 194 35.25 15.90 26.23
N ILE A 195 35.52 14.67 25.73
CA ILE A 195 34.47 13.67 25.48
C ILE A 195 33.69 13.40 26.77
N GLY A 196 32.36 13.41 26.67
CA GLY A 196 31.46 13.33 27.82
C GLY A 196 30.97 14.67 28.36
N THR A 197 31.13 15.77 27.60
CA THR A 197 30.50 17.06 27.87
C THR A 197 29.55 17.44 26.73
N LEU A 198 28.55 18.30 27.01
CA LEU A 198 27.68 18.84 25.96
C LEU A 198 28.41 19.86 25.06
N THR A 199 29.56 20.36 25.50
CA THR A 199 30.40 21.28 24.70
C THR A 199 31.37 20.53 23.80
N PHE A 200 31.48 19.20 23.92
CA PHE A 200 32.36 18.40 23.07
C PHE A 200 32.07 18.67 21.59
N GLN A 201 33.11 19.02 20.85
CA GLN A 201 33.08 19.16 19.40
C GLN A 201 34.13 18.24 18.77
N LEU A 202 33.92 17.87 17.51
CA LEU A 202 34.96 17.20 16.74
C LEU A 202 36.17 18.14 16.57
N PRO A 203 37.41 17.61 16.56
CA PRO A 203 38.58 18.36 16.17
C PRO A 203 38.42 18.92 14.76
N GLU A 204 39.10 20.03 14.49
CA GLU A 204 38.98 20.75 13.21
C GLU A 204 39.23 19.86 11.99
N GLU A 205 40.20 18.93 12.07
CA GLU A 205 40.49 17.95 11.03
C GLU A 205 39.31 17.03 10.68
N TRP A 206 38.41 16.80 11.64
CA TRP A 206 37.19 16.04 11.47
C TRP A 206 36.02 16.91 11.06
N LYS A 207 35.94 18.14 11.57
CA LYS A 207 34.95 19.13 11.11
C LYS A 207 35.09 19.39 9.62
N GLU A 208 36.30 19.61 9.11
CA GLU A 208 36.51 19.75 7.67
C GLU A 208 36.01 18.52 6.91
N LYS A 209 36.32 17.31 7.40
CA LYS A 209 35.88 16.05 6.77
C LYS A 209 34.36 15.84 6.82
N THR A 210 33.69 16.32 7.86
CA THR A 210 32.24 16.18 8.03
C THR A 210 31.44 17.34 7.41
N GLU A 211 32.03 18.53 7.27
CA GLU A 211 31.43 19.72 6.63
C GLU A 211 31.37 19.61 5.10
N PHE A 212 32.34 18.96 4.46
CA PHE A 212 32.27 18.63 3.02
C PHE A 212 31.13 17.64 2.67
N THR A 213 30.45 17.08 3.68
CA THR A 213 29.34 16.13 3.53
C THR A 213 27.94 16.76 3.61
N GLU A 214 27.78 18.08 3.46
CA GLU A 214 26.52 18.66 2.94
C GLU A 214 26.33 18.34 1.43
N SER A 215 26.73 17.13 1.01
CA SER A 215 26.24 16.55 -0.22
C SER A 215 24.72 16.43 -0.11
N PRO A 216 23.96 16.69 -1.19
CA PRO A 216 22.50 16.48 -1.18
C PRO A 216 22.23 15.11 -0.58
N GLU A 217 21.40 15.09 0.47
CA GLU A 217 21.10 13.92 1.31
C GLU A 217 21.09 12.65 0.45
N LYS A 218 22.18 11.85 0.53
CA LYS A 218 22.35 10.73 -0.39
C LYS A 218 21.23 9.74 -0.14
N LEU A 219 20.37 9.59 -1.15
CA LEU A 219 19.21 8.73 -1.05
C LEU A 219 19.65 7.29 -0.71
N PRO A 220 18.94 6.57 0.18
CA PRO A 220 19.29 5.20 0.53
C PRO A 220 19.36 4.29 -0.71
N GLN A 221 20.51 3.66 -0.93
CA GLN A 221 20.75 2.80 -2.09
C GLN A 221 20.27 1.36 -1.88
N THR A 222 19.06 1.21 -1.34
CA THR A 222 18.47 -0.09 -1.00
C THR A 222 17.27 -0.42 -1.89
N VAL A 223 16.98 -1.71 -2.08
CA VAL A 223 15.79 -2.17 -2.81
C VAL A 223 14.51 -1.61 -2.18
N GLY A 224 14.43 -1.56 -0.85
CA GLY A 224 13.26 -1.08 -0.13
C GLY A 224 12.92 0.37 -0.45
N TYR A 225 13.93 1.25 -0.43
CA TYR A 225 13.77 2.67 -0.75
C TYR A 225 13.28 2.87 -2.19
N TRP A 226 14.04 2.38 -3.18
CA TRP A 226 13.72 2.55 -4.60
C TRP A 226 12.38 1.90 -4.98
N ALA A 227 12.00 0.81 -4.33
CA ALA A 227 10.71 0.17 -4.57
C ALA A 227 9.54 0.99 -4.00
N GLU A 228 9.68 1.62 -2.84
CA GLU A 228 8.65 2.54 -2.33
C GLU A 228 8.54 3.80 -3.18
N ASP A 229 9.67 4.37 -3.61
CA ASP A 229 9.71 5.51 -4.51
C ASP A 229 8.99 5.20 -5.84
N PHE A 230 9.31 4.06 -6.47
CA PHE A 230 8.59 3.56 -7.65
C PHE A 230 7.08 3.41 -7.41
N LEU A 231 6.68 2.87 -6.25
CA LEU A 231 5.27 2.68 -5.91
C LEU A 231 4.56 4.01 -5.61
N ASN A 232 5.28 5.01 -5.09
CA ASN A 232 4.78 6.36 -4.88
C ASN A 232 4.55 7.05 -6.22
N LEU A 233 5.47 6.93 -7.19
CA LEU A 233 5.26 7.42 -8.55
C LEU A 233 4.03 6.79 -9.20
N LYS A 234 3.86 5.46 -9.08
CA LYS A 234 2.65 4.77 -9.58
C LYS A 234 1.38 5.23 -8.87
N GLY A 235 1.47 5.49 -7.57
CA GLY A 235 0.39 6.04 -6.76
C GLY A 235 -0.01 7.45 -7.22
N ALA A 236 0.96 8.35 -7.39
CA ALA A 236 0.75 9.70 -7.87
C ALA A 236 0.15 9.72 -9.28
N LYS A 237 0.61 8.83 -10.19
CA LYS A 237 -0.01 8.69 -11.51
C LYS A 237 -1.46 8.23 -11.42
N ALA A 238 -1.81 7.36 -10.48
CA ALA A 238 -3.19 6.93 -10.30
C ALA A 238 -4.07 8.02 -9.67
N ASP A 239 -3.54 8.79 -8.73
CA ASP A 239 -4.20 9.95 -8.12
C ASP A 239 -4.52 11.04 -9.16
N ASN A 240 -3.66 11.18 -10.17
CA ASN A 240 -3.83 12.10 -11.29
C ASN A 240 -4.54 11.47 -12.51
N ASN A 241 -5.23 10.33 -12.34
CA ASN A 241 -5.95 9.61 -13.42
C ASN A 241 -5.09 9.20 -14.63
N GLN A 242 -3.76 9.26 -14.54
CA GLN A 242 -2.82 8.78 -15.57
C GLN A 242 -2.60 7.26 -15.51
N LEU A 243 -3.05 6.62 -14.44
CA LEU A 243 -2.97 5.19 -14.21
C LEU A 243 -4.24 4.71 -13.51
N THR A 244 -4.72 3.51 -13.79
CA THR A 244 -5.87 2.99 -13.04
C THR A 244 -5.48 2.65 -11.59
N THR A 245 -6.38 2.90 -10.65
CA THR A 245 -6.22 2.52 -9.23
C THR A 245 -5.91 1.03 -9.06
N THR A 246 -6.55 0.18 -9.87
CA THR A 246 -6.27 -1.26 -9.92
C THR A 246 -4.80 -1.54 -10.30
N THR A 247 -4.25 -0.84 -11.30
CA THR A 247 -2.84 -1.04 -11.71
C THR A 247 -1.86 -0.60 -10.64
N ALA A 248 -2.10 0.52 -9.95
CA ALA A 248 -1.26 0.96 -8.82
C ALA A 248 -1.29 -0.07 -7.67
N ARG A 249 -2.48 -0.56 -7.30
CA ARG A 249 -2.64 -1.63 -6.30
C ARG A 249 -1.89 -2.90 -6.69
N ASP A 250 -2.09 -3.36 -7.92
CA ASP A 250 -1.45 -4.56 -8.46
C ASP A 250 0.08 -4.41 -8.48
N SER A 251 0.61 -3.21 -8.76
CA SER A 251 2.04 -2.91 -8.70
C SER A 251 2.59 -3.17 -7.31
N ARG A 252 1.91 -2.66 -6.28
CA ARG A 252 2.33 -2.85 -4.89
C ARG A 252 2.24 -4.30 -4.45
N GLU A 253 1.12 -4.97 -4.70
CA GLU A 253 0.92 -6.37 -4.29
C GLU A 253 1.97 -7.28 -4.93
N LYS A 254 2.27 -7.07 -6.21
CA LYS A 254 3.20 -7.93 -6.95
C LYS A 254 4.65 -7.61 -6.62
N LEU A 255 5.03 -6.35 -6.52
CA LEU A 255 6.38 -5.96 -6.16
C LEU A 255 6.73 -6.35 -4.71
N LYS A 256 5.74 -6.38 -3.80
CA LYS A 256 5.93 -6.87 -2.42
C LYS A 256 6.53 -8.27 -2.37
N LYS A 257 6.17 -9.18 -3.28
CA LYS A 257 6.76 -10.54 -3.31
C LYS A 257 8.24 -10.52 -3.65
N PHE A 258 8.65 -9.68 -4.59
CA PHE A 258 10.06 -9.55 -4.94
C PHE A 258 10.86 -8.96 -3.79
N ARG A 259 10.34 -7.91 -3.15
CA ARG A 259 10.93 -7.28 -1.96
C ARG A 259 11.12 -8.25 -0.80
N ILE A 260 10.11 -9.05 -0.48
CA ILE A 260 10.21 -10.08 0.56
C ILE A 260 11.28 -11.11 0.21
N TRP A 261 11.36 -11.52 -1.06
CA TRP A 261 12.33 -12.52 -1.50
C TRP A 261 13.77 -12.01 -1.51
N ILE A 262 14.02 -10.81 -2.04
CA ILE A 262 15.37 -10.23 -2.15
C ILE A 262 15.84 -9.56 -0.85
N GLY A 263 14.91 -9.11 0.00
CA GLY A 263 15.19 -8.31 1.19
C GLY A 263 15.17 -6.80 0.93
N ASP A 264 14.46 -6.04 1.76
CA ASP A 264 14.35 -4.57 1.61
C ASP A 264 15.68 -3.85 1.86
N LYS A 265 16.55 -4.40 2.71
CA LYS A 265 17.87 -3.83 3.05
C LYS A 265 18.94 -4.16 2.01
N THR A 266 18.63 -4.99 1.01
CA THR A 266 19.61 -5.40 0.00
C THR A 266 20.06 -4.18 -0.83
N PRO A 267 21.37 -3.96 -1.02
CA PRO A 267 21.88 -2.91 -1.89
C PRO A 267 21.33 -3.04 -3.31
N ILE A 268 20.94 -1.92 -3.92
CA ILE A 268 20.35 -1.93 -5.28
C ILE A 268 21.32 -2.45 -6.34
N THR A 269 22.63 -2.24 -6.11
CA THR A 269 23.75 -2.74 -6.93
C THR A 269 23.83 -4.27 -6.99
N ASN A 270 23.23 -4.99 -6.03
CA ASN A 270 23.19 -6.46 -6.02
C ASN A 270 22.15 -7.03 -6.99
N ILE A 271 21.36 -6.19 -7.69
CA ILE A 271 20.44 -6.66 -8.72
C ILE A 271 21.22 -6.93 -10.01
N THR A 272 21.59 -8.19 -10.22
CA THR A 272 22.32 -8.66 -11.41
C THR A 272 21.47 -9.58 -12.28
N SER A 273 22.04 -10.04 -13.40
CA SER A 273 21.45 -11.10 -14.23
C SER A 273 21.19 -12.39 -13.44
N GLU A 274 22.07 -12.74 -12.49
CA GLU A 274 21.89 -13.92 -11.65
C GLU A 274 20.73 -13.72 -10.67
N THR A 275 20.59 -12.52 -10.10
CA THR A 275 19.45 -12.17 -9.23
C THR A 275 18.11 -12.37 -9.93
N LEU A 276 17.97 -11.93 -11.18
CA LEU A 276 16.75 -12.16 -11.97
C LEU A 276 16.49 -13.65 -12.24
N LYS A 277 17.55 -14.42 -12.56
CA LYS A 277 17.45 -15.86 -12.78
C LYS A 277 17.01 -16.59 -11.50
N GLN A 278 17.59 -16.25 -10.35
CA GLN A 278 17.21 -16.84 -9.06
C GLN A 278 15.78 -16.48 -8.68
N PHE A 279 15.33 -15.24 -8.92
CA PHE A 279 13.93 -14.88 -8.69
C PHE A 279 12.97 -15.64 -9.61
N TYR A 280 13.35 -15.84 -10.87
CA TYR A 280 12.58 -16.65 -11.81
C TYR A 280 12.44 -18.11 -11.33
N LEU A 281 13.54 -18.73 -10.89
CA LEU A 281 13.54 -20.09 -10.31
C LEU A 281 12.68 -20.17 -9.05
N HIS A 282 12.78 -19.16 -8.17
CA HIS A 282 11.93 -19.05 -6.99
C HIS A 282 10.44 -19.00 -7.39
N LEU A 283 10.07 -18.17 -8.37
CA LEU A 283 8.69 -18.08 -8.86
C LEU A 283 8.22 -19.40 -9.49
N LEU A 284 9.09 -20.16 -10.18
CA LEU A 284 8.73 -21.47 -10.73
C LEU A 284 8.28 -22.46 -9.66
N GLN A 285 8.88 -22.42 -8.47
CA GLN A 285 8.55 -23.28 -7.33
C GLN A 285 7.23 -22.92 -6.64
N GLN A 286 6.66 -21.74 -6.91
CA GLN A 286 5.40 -21.31 -6.29
C GLN A 286 4.16 -21.99 -6.91
N ASP A 287 3.06 -22.06 -6.18
CA ASP A 287 1.82 -22.75 -6.59
C ASP A 287 0.83 -21.87 -7.38
N PHE A 288 1.02 -20.55 -7.41
CA PHE A 288 0.10 -19.62 -8.07
C PHE A 288 0.33 -19.48 -9.59
N ASN A 289 -0.74 -19.22 -10.35
CA ASN A 289 -0.71 -19.21 -11.82
C ASN A 289 -0.16 -17.93 -12.48
N ASN A 290 -0.11 -16.81 -11.76
CA ASN A 290 0.21 -15.48 -12.30
C ASN A 290 1.70 -15.08 -12.14
N LYS A 291 2.62 -16.05 -12.10
CA LYS A 291 4.08 -15.88 -11.95
C LYS A 291 4.67 -14.84 -12.91
N GLN A 292 4.29 -14.91 -14.19
CA GLN A 292 4.74 -13.95 -15.20
C GLN A 292 4.44 -12.49 -14.82
N ASN A 293 3.29 -12.24 -14.19
CA ASN A 293 2.94 -10.88 -13.78
C ASN A 293 3.89 -10.41 -12.67
N TYR A 294 4.11 -11.21 -11.62
CA TYR A 294 5.06 -10.86 -10.56
C TYR A 294 6.44 -10.54 -11.13
N PHE A 295 6.94 -11.42 -12.00
CA PHE A 295 8.23 -11.22 -12.67
C PHE A 295 8.26 -9.91 -13.48
N ASN A 296 7.23 -9.64 -14.28
CA ASN A 296 7.16 -8.42 -15.08
C ASN A 296 7.10 -7.13 -14.24
N TYR A 297 6.43 -7.16 -13.07
CA TYR A 297 6.43 -6.00 -12.16
C TYR A 297 7.80 -5.78 -11.54
N SER A 298 8.53 -6.83 -11.15
CA SER A 298 9.93 -6.72 -10.71
C SER A 298 10.82 -6.14 -11.81
N LYS A 299 10.69 -6.61 -13.06
CA LYS A 299 11.44 -6.05 -14.19
C LYS A 299 11.09 -4.58 -14.45
N SER A 300 9.82 -4.19 -14.32
CA SER A 300 9.42 -2.79 -14.45
C SER A 300 10.02 -1.92 -13.36
N PHE A 301 10.15 -2.43 -12.14
CA PHE A 301 10.82 -1.76 -11.03
C PHE A 301 12.33 -1.62 -11.30
N ILE A 302 13.01 -2.69 -11.72
CA ILE A 302 14.45 -2.67 -12.00
C ILE A 302 14.77 -1.68 -13.13
N ARG A 303 13.96 -1.64 -14.19
CA ARG A 303 14.11 -0.62 -15.25
C ARG A 303 13.83 0.80 -14.79
N TYR A 304 12.97 0.96 -13.78
CA TYR A 304 12.74 2.27 -13.19
C TYR A 304 13.99 2.70 -12.42
N ALA A 305 14.46 1.88 -11.47
CA ALA A 305 15.65 2.17 -10.68
C ALA A 305 16.88 2.47 -11.56
N TRP A 306 17.11 1.69 -12.63
CA TRP A 306 18.21 1.92 -13.58
C TRP A 306 18.13 3.27 -14.33
N ARG A 307 16.95 3.88 -14.46
CA ARG A 307 16.77 5.17 -15.16
C ARG A 307 16.85 6.38 -14.23
N GLU A 308 16.85 6.17 -12.92
CA GLU A 308 16.93 7.26 -11.96
C GLU A 308 18.40 7.61 -11.72
N ASP A 309 18.82 8.82 -12.07
CA ASP A 309 20.24 9.24 -11.98
C ASP A 309 20.80 9.16 -10.56
N ALA A 310 19.94 9.31 -9.55
CA ALA A 310 20.33 9.19 -8.14
C ALA A 310 20.44 7.73 -7.66
N CYS A 311 20.11 6.74 -8.49
CA CYS A 311 20.19 5.32 -8.17
C CYS A 311 21.50 4.72 -8.68
N ASN A 312 22.25 4.06 -7.80
CA ASN A 312 23.55 3.45 -8.11
C ASN A 312 23.45 2.14 -8.92
N LEU A 313 22.32 1.86 -9.59
CA LEU A 313 22.19 0.70 -10.45
C LEU A 313 22.75 1.03 -11.83
N GLU A 314 24.07 0.97 -11.98
CA GLU A 314 24.75 1.39 -13.22
C GLU A 314 24.39 0.52 -14.43
N ASN A 315 24.34 -0.80 -14.24
CA ASN A 315 24.21 -1.77 -15.31
C ASN A 315 22.87 -2.50 -15.24
N LEU A 316 22.08 -2.39 -16.31
CA LEU A 316 20.84 -3.16 -16.44
C LEU A 316 21.18 -4.66 -16.62
N PRO A 317 20.52 -5.58 -15.90
CA PRO A 317 20.73 -7.02 -16.07
C PRO A 317 20.56 -7.46 -17.53
N LYS A 318 21.60 -8.09 -18.09
CA LYS A 318 21.68 -8.44 -19.53
C LYS A 318 20.52 -9.35 -20.00
N ASN A 319 19.96 -10.15 -19.10
CA ASN A 319 18.87 -11.09 -19.39
C ASN A 319 17.47 -10.51 -19.13
N ILE A 320 17.31 -9.23 -18.76
CA ILE A 320 16.01 -8.65 -18.39
C ILE A 320 14.96 -8.76 -19.52
N ASP A 321 15.41 -8.76 -20.78
CA ASP A 321 14.57 -8.90 -21.98
C ASP A 321 14.59 -10.28 -22.62
N ASP A 322 15.25 -11.26 -22.00
CA ASP A 322 15.29 -12.63 -22.50
C ASP A 322 13.91 -13.31 -22.35
N ARG A 323 13.16 -13.34 -23.45
CA ARG A 323 11.84 -14.00 -23.53
C ARG A 323 11.95 -15.51 -23.64
N GLY A 324 13.08 -16.04 -24.09
CA GLY A 324 13.28 -17.48 -24.28
C GLY A 324 13.47 -18.17 -22.94
N THR A 325 14.40 -17.65 -22.15
CA THR A 325 14.77 -18.23 -20.84
C THR A 325 13.69 -17.99 -19.78
N PHE A 326 13.13 -16.78 -19.72
CA PHE A 326 12.15 -16.39 -18.69
C PHE A 326 10.69 -16.58 -19.13
N SER A 327 10.33 -17.82 -19.47
CA SER A 327 8.97 -18.17 -19.88
C SER A 327 8.26 -19.11 -18.89
N PHE A 328 7.21 -18.60 -18.23
CA PHE A 328 6.35 -19.44 -17.38
C PHE A 328 5.36 -20.23 -18.25
N ARG A 329 5.77 -21.43 -18.69
CA ARG A 329 4.88 -22.32 -19.44
C ARG A 329 3.90 -23.01 -18.49
N GLY A 330 2.61 -22.77 -18.70
CA GLY A 330 1.54 -23.47 -17.98
C GLY A 330 1.31 -24.89 -18.48
N THR A 331 0.30 -25.55 -17.91
CA THR A 331 -0.20 -26.87 -18.36
C THR A 331 -0.44 -26.91 -19.87
N THR A 332 -0.40 -28.12 -20.46
CA THR A 332 -0.58 -28.33 -21.90
C THR A 332 -1.82 -27.61 -22.43
N LYS A 333 -1.73 -27.01 -23.64
CA LYS A 333 -2.82 -26.25 -24.27
C LYS A 333 -4.16 -27.00 -24.25
N LYS A 334 -4.13 -28.33 -24.43
CA LYS A 334 -5.32 -29.21 -24.41
C LYS A 334 -6.05 -29.14 -23.06
N GLN A 335 -5.33 -29.26 -21.94
CA GLN A 335 -5.94 -29.22 -20.60
C GLN A 335 -6.53 -27.85 -20.30
N GLN A 336 -5.83 -26.78 -20.70
CA GLN A 336 -6.34 -25.41 -20.54
C GLN A 336 -7.65 -25.19 -21.30
N THR A 337 -7.76 -25.69 -22.54
CA THR A 337 -9.00 -25.58 -23.33
C THR A 337 -10.15 -26.33 -22.68
N LYS A 338 -9.94 -27.57 -22.22
CA LYS A 338 -10.97 -28.36 -21.54
C LYS A 338 -11.48 -27.65 -20.28
N ASN A 339 -10.58 -27.16 -19.44
CA ASN A 339 -10.94 -26.39 -18.25
C ASN A 339 -11.70 -25.11 -18.62
N ARG A 340 -11.24 -24.39 -19.64
CA ARG A 340 -11.87 -23.15 -20.13
C ARG A 340 -13.29 -23.34 -20.66
N LEU A 341 -13.62 -24.51 -21.21
CA LEU A 341 -14.97 -24.84 -21.69
C LEU A 341 -15.89 -25.18 -20.51
N LYS A 342 -15.39 -25.90 -19.49
CA LYS A 342 -16.16 -26.18 -18.27
C LYS A 342 -16.59 -24.93 -17.52
N GLU A 343 -15.84 -23.84 -17.64
CA GLU A 343 -16.17 -22.55 -17.03
C GLU A 343 -17.26 -21.76 -17.78
N LEU A 344 -17.55 -22.11 -19.03
CA LEU A 344 -18.59 -21.44 -19.81
C LEU A 344 -19.98 -21.77 -19.25
N TRP A 345 -20.84 -20.77 -19.25
CA TRP A 345 -22.24 -20.90 -18.87
C TRP A 345 -23.03 -21.65 -19.95
N THR A 346 -23.95 -22.51 -19.54
CA THR A 346 -24.84 -23.28 -20.43
C THR A 346 -26.25 -22.67 -20.50
N LYS A 347 -27.08 -23.20 -21.39
CA LYS A 347 -28.51 -22.83 -21.49
C LYS A 347 -29.26 -23.08 -20.19
N GLU A 348 -28.96 -24.17 -19.52
CA GLU A 348 -29.54 -24.58 -18.24
C GLU A 348 -29.17 -23.59 -17.13
N ASP A 349 -27.93 -23.08 -17.13
CA ASP A 349 -27.50 -22.06 -16.18
C ASP A 349 -28.36 -20.79 -16.33
N PHE A 350 -28.57 -20.30 -17.56
CA PHE A 350 -29.42 -19.12 -17.79
C PHE A 350 -30.89 -19.39 -17.49
N LYS A 351 -31.42 -20.58 -17.80
CA LYS A 351 -32.78 -20.98 -17.38
C LYS A 351 -32.95 -20.87 -15.86
N LYS A 352 -31.95 -21.30 -15.06
CA LYS A 352 -31.98 -21.13 -13.60
C LYS A 352 -31.95 -19.66 -13.19
N VAL A 353 -31.20 -18.81 -13.90
CA VAL A 353 -31.14 -17.37 -13.64
C VAL A 353 -32.51 -16.71 -13.83
N ILE A 354 -33.21 -17.01 -14.93
CA ILE A 354 -34.45 -16.31 -15.31
C ILE A 354 -35.73 -17.05 -14.91
N ALA A 355 -35.64 -18.18 -14.22
CA ALA A 355 -36.81 -18.93 -13.78
C ALA A 355 -37.72 -18.07 -12.88
N LYS A 356 -39.05 -18.25 -13.00
CA LYS A 356 -40.03 -17.52 -12.19
C LYS A 356 -39.83 -17.72 -10.67
N ASN A 357 -39.34 -18.89 -10.28
CA ASN A 357 -38.99 -19.27 -8.92
C ASN A 357 -37.47 -19.21 -8.64
N SER A 358 -36.71 -18.44 -9.43
CA SER A 358 -35.27 -18.29 -9.22
C SER A 358 -34.96 -17.68 -7.86
N THR A 359 -33.98 -18.25 -7.17
CA THR A 359 -33.41 -17.66 -5.94
C THR A 359 -32.52 -16.45 -6.23
N ILE A 360 -32.18 -16.21 -7.50
CA ILE A 360 -31.37 -15.08 -7.93
C ILE A 360 -32.26 -13.84 -8.03
N SER A 361 -31.95 -12.80 -7.26
CA SER A 361 -32.69 -11.53 -7.30
C SER A 361 -32.73 -10.93 -8.72
N GLU A 362 -33.83 -10.26 -9.07
CA GLU A 362 -34.00 -9.55 -10.36
C GLU A 362 -32.81 -8.63 -10.70
N ARG A 363 -32.17 -8.03 -9.70
CA ARG A 363 -30.97 -7.22 -9.85
C ARG A 363 -29.81 -7.98 -10.47
N TYR A 364 -29.49 -9.14 -9.92
CA TYR A 364 -28.43 -9.99 -10.46
C TYR A 364 -28.85 -10.61 -11.80
N GLN A 365 -30.14 -10.91 -12.00
CA GLN A 365 -30.64 -11.32 -13.31
C GLN A 365 -30.39 -10.23 -14.36
N CYS A 366 -30.69 -8.96 -14.06
CA CYS A 366 -30.40 -7.82 -14.91
C CYS A 366 -28.91 -7.76 -15.27
N TRP A 367 -28.02 -7.81 -14.28
CA TRP A 367 -26.58 -7.73 -14.50
C TRP A 367 -26.05 -8.88 -15.34
N ILE A 368 -26.45 -10.12 -15.05
CA ILE A 368 -26.06 -11.33 -15.79
C ILE A 368 -26.52 -11.22 -17.25
N LEU A 369 -27.76 -10.78 -17.47
CA LEU A 369 -28.30 -10.62 -18.82
C LEU A 369 -27.60 -9.49 -19.58
N LEU A 370 -27.28 -8.36 -18.97
CA LEU A 370 -26.47 -7.32 -19.61
C LEU A 370 -25.06 -7.81 -19.98
N MET A 371 -24.43 -8.61 -19.11
CA MET A 371 -23.12 -9.21 -19.40
C MET A 371 -23.17 -10.18 -20.59
N LEU A 372 -24.29 -10.88 -20.80
CA LEU A 372 -24.48 -11.77 -21.95
C LEU A 372 -24.96 -11.01 -23.20
N ASN A 373 -25.85 -10.03 -23.04
CA ASN A 373 -26.48 -9.32 -24.15
C ASN A 373 -25.51 -8.32 -24.80
N CYS A 374 -24.67 -7.67 -23.99
CA CYS A 374 -23.76 -6.61 -24.42
C CYS A 374 -22.28 -6.99 -24.26
N GLY A 375 -21.99 -8.21 -23.81
CA GLY A 375 -20.62 -8.65 -23.53
C GLY A 375 -19.98 -7.90 -22.36
N TYR A 376 -20.73 -7.29 -21.46
CA TYR A 376 -20.15 -6.45 -20.40
C TYR A 376 -19.34 -7.25 -19.36
N THR A 377 -18.32 -6.60 -18.81
CA THR A 377 -17.66 -6.97 -17.57
C THR A 377 -18.31 -6.26 -16.39
N GLN A 378 -17.91 -6.61 -15.16
CA GLN A 378 -18.41 -5.93 -13.96
C GLN A 378 -18.01 -4.44 -13.93
N THR A 379 -16.87 -4.07 -14.50
CA THR A 379 -16.46 -2.67 -14.65
C THR A 379 -17.36 -1.94 -15.62
N ASP A 380 -17.70 -2.56 -16.75
CA ASP A 380 -18.62 -1.95 -17.72
C ASP A 380 -20.01 -1.75 -17.08
N LEU A 381 -20.51 -2.72 -16.31
CA LEU A 381 -21.75 -2.54 -15.54
C LEU A 381 -21.65 -1.38 -14.53
N ASN A 382 -20.53 -1.25 -13.82
CA ASN A 382 -20.32 -0.17 -12.86
C ASN A 382 -20.39 1.19 -13.53
N GLU A 383 -19.70 1.34 -14.66
CA GLU A 383 -19.57 2.62 -15.35
C GLU A 383 -20.76 2.93 -16.27
N LEU A 384 -21.75 2.06 -16.43
CA LEU A 384 -22.90 2.31 -17.31
C LEU A 384 -23.64 3.58 -16.89
N LYS A 385 -23.63 4.59 -17.76
CA LYS A 385 -24.27 5.88 -17.51
C LYS A 385 -25.73 5.85 -17.97
N ARG A 386 -26.53 6.77 -17.45
CA ARG A 386 -27.96 6.88 -17.77
C ARG A 386 -28.21 7.37 -19.19
N ASP A 387 -27.39 8.29 -19.68
CA ASP A 387 -27.46 8.87 -21.03
C ASP A 387 -27.05 7.87 -22.13
N GLU A 388 -26.26 6.84 -21.79
CA GLU A 388 -25.94 5.73 -22.68
C GLU A 388 -27.14 4.78 -22.93
N VAL A 389 -28.22 4.88 -22.14
CA VAL A 389 -29.36 3.94 -22.18
C VAL A 389 -30.61 4.58 -22.78
N ASP A 390 -31.00 4.12 -23.96
CA ASP A 390 -32.29 4.45 -24.57
C ASP A 390 -33.34 3.40 -24.19
N LEU A 391 -34.11 3.71 -23.15
CA LEU A 391 -35.20 2.85 -22.67
C LEU A 391 -36.39 2.76 -23.64
N LYS A 392 -36.54 3.71 -24.57
CA LYS A 392 -37.65 3.73 -25.54
C LYS A 392 -37.37 2.76 -26.67
N THR A 393 -36.18 2.84 -27.26
CA THR A 393 -35.78 1.94 -28.36
C THR A 393 -35.19 0.62 -27.87
N GLY A 394 -34.91 0.51 -26.56
CA GLY A 394 -34.35 -0.69 -25.96
C GLY A 394 -32.89 -0.91 -26.35
N ARG A 395 -32.09 0.17 -26.34
CA ARG A 395 -30.71 0.15 -26.80
C ARG A 395 -29.74 0.74 -25.78
N ILE A 396 -28.49 0.29 -25.84
CA ILE A 396 -27.38 0.90 -25.11
C ILE A 396 -26.32 1.32 -26.13
N ILE A 397 -25.97 2.60 -26.15
CA ILE A 397 -24.98 3.19 -27.05
C ILE A 397 -23.76 3.59 -26.22
N ARG A 398 -22.63 2.93 -26.45
CA ARG A 398 -21.53 3.01 -25.50
C ARG A 398 -20.16 2.74 -26.10
N CYS A 399 -19.18 3.56 -25.70
CA CYS A 399 -17.76 3.20 -25.75
C CYS A 399 -17.36 2.41 -24.50
N ARG A 400 -16.59 1.34 -24.66
CA ARG A 400 -16.14 0.54 -23.52
C ARG A 400 -15.10 1.30 -22.70
N THR A 401 -15.26 1.40 -21.37
CA THR A 401 -14.35 2.14 -20.48
C THR A 401 -12.88 1.79 -20.61
N LYS A 402 -12.55 0.49 -20.74
CA LYS A 402 -11.14 0.08 -20.93
C LYS A 402 -10.58 0.55 -22.29
N ALA A 403 -11.44 0.77 -23.26
CA ALA A 403 -11.06 1.17 -24.60
C ALA A 403 -11.06 2.69 -24.82
N GLU A 404 -11.73 3.49 -23.98
CA GLU A 404 -11.89 4.95 -24.14
C GLU A 404 -10.57 5.71 -24.36
N ASN A 405 -9.45 5.22 -23.82
CA ASN A 405 -8.13 5.84 -23.99
C ASN A 405 -7.45 5.51 -25.34
N TYR A 406 -8.05 4.69 -26.19
CA TYR A 406 -7.55 4.42 -27.55
C TYR A 406 -8.26 5.33 -28.54
N SER A 407 -7.51 5.92 -29.46
CA SER A 407 -8.02 6.86 -30.48
C SER A 407 -9.10 6.28 -31.38
N ASN A 408 -9.16 4.95 -31.51
CA ASN A 408 -10.06 4.21 -32.38
C ASN A 408 -10.99 3.26 -31.62
N ALA A 409 -11.36 3.61 -30.38
CA ALA A 409 -12.29 2.82 -29.60
C ALA A 409 -13.69 2.83 -30.23
N PRO A 410 -14.31 1.67 -30.49
CA PRO A 410 -15.64 1.64 -31.10
C PRO A 410 -16.72 2.07 -30.11
N ILE A 411 -17.62 2.95 -30.55
CA ILE A 411 -18.91 3.21 -29.91
C ILE A 411 -19.91 2.20 -30.45
N VAL A 412 -20.39 1.30 -29.60
CA VAL A 412 -21.23 0.17 -29.99
C VAL A 412 -22.68 0.41 -29.58
N ASN A 413 -23.61 0.13 -30.50
CA ASN A 413 -25.05 0.25 -30.27
C ASN A 413 -25.69 -1.13 -30.08
N TYR A 414 -25.86 -1.53 -28.82
CA TYR A 414 -26.39 -2.84 -28.44
C TYR A 414 -27.91 -2.83 -28.39
N LYS A 415 -28.56 -3.72 -29.15
CA LYS A 415 -29.99 -4.00 -28.99
C LYS A 415 -30.24 -4.94 -27.82
N LEU A 416 -31.12 -4.55 -26.90
CA LEU A 416 -31.49 -5.37 -25.76
C LEU A 416 -32.58 -6.39 -26.09
N TRP A 417 -32.52 -7.56 -25.46
CA TRP A 417 -33.67 -8.46 -25.42
C TRP A 417 -34.77 -7.86 -24.54
N ASN A 418 -36.03 -8.22 -24.81
CA ASN A 418 -37.17 -7.69 -24.05
C ASN A 418 -37.03 -7.96 -22.55
N VAL A 419 -36.62 -9.18 -22.17
CA VAL A 419 -36.40 -9.55 -20.76
C VAL A 419 -35.29 -8.70 -20.11
N THR A 420 -34.20 -8.43 -20.83
CA THR A 420 -33.11 -7.58 -20.35
C THR A 420 -33.58 -6.14 -20.17
N LEU A 421 -34.33 -5.60 -21.13
CA LEU A 421 -34.86 -4.24 -21.09
C LEU A 421 -35.82 -4.04 -19.91
N GLU A 422 -36.74 -4.98 -19.67
CA GLU A 422 -37.69 -4.89 -18.56
C GLU A 422 -36.97 -4.92 -17.19
N LEU A 423 -35.96 -5.78 -17.04
CA LEU A 423 -35.14 -5.81 -15.83
C LEU A 423 -34.29 -4.54 -15.66
N LEU A 424 -33.74 -4.00 -16.76
CA LEU A 424 -32.98 -2.75 -16.73
C LEU A 424 -33.86 -1.56 -16.34
N LYS A 425 -35.09 -1.45 -16.87
CA LYS A 425 -36.06 -0.42 -16.45
C LYS A 425 -36.31 -0.47 -14.94
N LYS A 426 -36.51 -1.68 -14.39
CA LYS A 426 -36.69 -1.88 -12.94
C LYS A 426 -35.46 -1.44 -12.15
N GLU A 427 -34.26 -1.84 -12.56
CA GLU A 427 -33.03 -1.48 -11.85
C GLU A 427 -32.71 0.02 -11.96
N MET A 428 -32.90 0.65 -13.11
CA MET A 428 -32.74 2.11 -13.26
C MET A 428 -33.72 2.90 -12.40
N LYS A 429 -34.96 2.40 -12.23
CA LYS A 429 -35.94 2.98 -11.30
C LYS A 429 -35.51 2.84 -9.83
N ARG A 430 -34.79 1.76 -9.49
CA ARG A 430 -34.22 1.53 -8.14
C ARG A 430 -32.94 2.33 -7.91
N SER A 431 -32.20 2.66 -8.97
CA SER A 431 -30.97 3.46 -8.90
C SER A 431 -31.30 4.91 -8.52
N THR A 432 -30.63 5.40 -7.48
CA THR A 432 -30.72 6.78 -7.02
C THR A 432 -29.61 7.67 -7.58
N ASP A 433 -28.64 7.08 -8.29
CA ASP A 433 -27.52 7.81 -8.89
C ASP A 433 -28.02 8.71 -10.04
N PRO A 434 -27.63 9.99 -10.10
CA PRO A 434 -27.98 10.86 -11.21
C PRO A 434 -27.19 10.56 -12.49
N VAL A 435 -26.00 9.97 -12.38
CA VAL A 435 -25.10 9.72 -13.52
C VAL A 435 -25.20 8.28 -13.97
N TYR A 436 -25.14 7.33 -13.05
CA TYR A 436 -25.00 5.92 -13.36
C TYR A 436 -26.35 5.17 -13.39
N ALA A 437 -26.50 4.29 -14.37
CA ALA A 437 -27.71 3.50 -14.59
C ALA A 437 -27.92 2.42 -13.50
N LEU A 438 -26.83 1.90 -12.93
CA LEU A 438 -26.85 0.76 -12.01
C LEU A 438 -26.16 1.08 -10.68
N GLN A 439 -26.74 0.58 -9.59
CA GLN A 439 -26.19 0.65 -8.24
C GLN A 439 -26.34 -0.69 -7.51
N ALA A 440 -25.45 -0.95 -6.56
CA ALA A 440 -25.56 -2.03 -5.59
C ALA A 440 -26.67 -1.72 -4.56
N THR A 441 -26.76 -2.53 -3.50
CA THR A 441 -27.76 -2.30 -2.45
C THR A 441 -27.46 -0.99 -1.72
N LYS A 442 -28.51 -0.32 -1.23
CA LYS A 442 -28.40 0.95 -0.48
C LYS A 442 -27.72 2.09 -1.25
N GLY A 443 -27.83 2.10 -2.59
CA GLY A 443 -27.27 3.17 -3.43
C GLY A 443 -25.74 3.15 -3.56
N ALA A 444 -25.06 2.09 -3.14
CA ALA A 444 -23.61 1.99 -3.32
C ALA A 444 -23.23 1.72 -4.79
N ARG A 445 -22.02 2.08 -5.21
CA ARG A 445 -21.45 1.68 -6.51
C ARG A 445 -21.25 0.17 -6.59
N LEU A 446 -21.28 -0.41 -7.78
CA LEU A 446 -21.04 -1.86 -7.99
C LEU A 446 -19.60 -2.22 -7.66
N ILE A 447 -18.67 -1.35 -8.07
CA ILE A 447 -17.26 -1.42 -7.74
C ILE A 447 -16.88 -0.06 -7.17
N LYS A 448 -16.29 -0.06 -5.98
CA LYS A 448 -15.72 1.12 -5.35
C LYS A 448 -14.21 1.01 -5.39
N GLU A 449 -13.56 1.96 -6.03
CA GLU A 449 -12.09 2.08 -6.07
C GLU A 449 -11.72 3.41 -5.42
N GLU A 450 -10.71 3.39 -4.54
CA GLU A 450 -10.22 4.60 -3.87
C GLU A 450 -8.70 4.54 -3.82
N ILE A 451 -8.08 5.70 -4.06
CA ILE A 451 -6.68 5.93 -3.76
C ILE A 451 -6.60 7.02 -2.69
N LYS A 452 -5.79 6.81 -1.66
CA LYS A 452 -5.58 7.75 -0.56
C LYS A 452 -4.14 7.69 -0.08
N LYS A 453 -3.62 8.75 0.53
CA LYS A 453 -2.34 8.68 1.26
C LYS A 453 -2.59 8.22 2.70
N ASP A 454 -1.69 7.42 3.25
CA ASP A 454 -1.68 7.11 4.68
C ASP A 454 -0.94 8.18 5.49
N SER A 455 -0.84 7.99 6.82
CA SER A 455 -0.15 8.92 7.70
C SER A 455 1.35 9.05 7.43
N SER A 456 1.94 8.09 6.70
CA SER A 456 3.33 8.15 6.24
C SER A 456 3.49 8.76 4.84
N GLY A 457 2.42 9.30 4.26
CA GLY A 457 2.43 9.87 2.91
C GLY A 457 2.39 8.83 1.78
N LYS A 458 2.36 7.54 2.11
CA LYS A 458 2.33 6.46 1.12
C LYS A 458 0.93 6.30 0.55
N PHE A 459 0.83 6.22 -0.77
CA PHE A 459 -0.45 5.95 -1.43
C PHE A 459 -0.98 4.59 -1.00
N ILE A 460 -2.29 4.39 -0.88
CA ILE A 460 -2.98 3.13 -0.61
C ILE A 460 -4.16 3.07 -1.58
N ALA A 461 -4.10 2.11 -2.50
CA ALA A 461 -5.17 1.84 -3.44
C ALA A 461 -6.05 0.69 -2.92
N THR A 462 -7.34 0.92 -2.79
CA THR A 462 -8.33 -0.07 -2.36
C THR A 462 -9.37 -0.32 -3.45
N LYS A 463 -9.87 -1.55 -3.52
CA LYS A 463 -10.93 -1.96 -4.45
C LYS A 463 -11.92 -2.86 -3.74
N HIS A 464 -13.18 -2.48 -3.80
CA HIS A 464 -14.30 -3.21 -3.24
C HIS A 464 -15.29 -3.54 -4.37
N ASP A 465 -15.26 -4.79 -4.84
CA ASP A 465 -16.18 -5.30 -5.85
C ASP A 465 -17.40 -5.95 -5.17
N ASN A 466 -18.45 -5.16 -4.97
CA ASN A 466 -19.70 -5.61 -4.34
C ASN A 466 -20.37 -6.70 -5.17
N THR A 467 -20.29 -6.58 -6.50
CA THR A 467 -20.92 -7.50 -7.44
C THR A 467 -20.33 -8.90 -7.33
N SER A 468 -19.01 -9.04 -7.38
CA SER A 468 -18.33 -10.33 -7.25
C SER A 468 -18.56 -10.95 -5.88
N ARG A 469 -18.41 -10.18 -4.80
CA ARG A 469 -18.61 -10.66 -3.43
C ARG A 469 -20.04 -11.16 -3.20
N GLY A 470 -21.05 -10.40 -3.62
CA GLY A 470 -22.44 -10.84 -3.53
C GLY A 470 -22.73 -12.06 -4.41
N TRP A 471 -22.13 -12.13 -5.61
CA TRP A 471 -22.28 -13.27 -6.50
C TRP A 471 -21.72 -14.56 -5.90
N GLN A 472 -20.59 -14.53 -5.19
CA GLN A 472 -20.02 -15.72 -4.55
C GLN A 472 -21.00 -16.39 -3.59
N LYS A 473 -21.81 -15.60 -2.87
CA LYS A 473 -22.86 -16.11 -1.99
C LYS A 473 -24.05 -16.64 -2.81
N ILE A 474 -24.58 -15.81 -3.70
CA ILE A 474 -25.79 -16.13 -4.49
C ILE A 474 -25.59 -17.36 -5.35
N ARG A 475 -24.42 -17.51 -6.00
CA ARG A 475 -24.15 -18.66 -6.88
C ARG A 475 -24.17 -19.97 -6.10
N LYS A 476 -23.65 -19.99 -4.87
CA LYS A 476 -23.67 -21.17 -4.01
C LYS A 476 -25.11 -21.55 -3.63
N GLU A 477 -25.92 -20.56 -3.25
CA GLU A 477 -27.34 -20.75 -2.90
C GLU A 477 -28.18 -21.20 -4.11
N ALA A 478 -27.83 -20.73 -5.32
CA ALA A 478 -28.49 -21.11 -6.56
C ALA A 478 -27.96 -22.43 -7.18
N GLY A 479 -26.98 -23.09 -6.56
CA GLY A 479 -26.35 -24.30 -7.12
C GLY A 479 -25.62 -24.05 -8.45
N LEU A 480 -25.02 -22.87 -8.60
CA LEU A 480 -24.22 -22.45 -9.74
C LEU A 480 -22.75 -22.34 -9.34
N ASP A 481 -21.88 -23.09 -10.01
CA ASP A 481 -20.42 -23.00 -9.80
C ASP A 481 -19.73 -22.02 -10.75
N LYS A 482 -20.50 -21.20 -11.47
CA LYS A 482 -19.96 -20.32 -12.52
C LYS A 482 -19.56 -18.95 -11.97
N ILE A 483 -18.51 -18.37 -12.53
CA ILE A 483 -18.05 -17.01 -12.21
C ILE A 483 -18.58 -16.03 -13.28
N LEU A 484 -18.99 -14.83 -12.86
CA LEU A 484 -19.56 -13.81 -13.75
C LEU A 484 -18.66 -13.46 -14.95
N LYS A 485 -17.34 -13.42 -14.75
CA LYS A 485 -16.38 -13.12 -15.83
C LYS A 485 -16.55 -14.04 -17.05
N TYR A 486 -17.02 -15.27 -16.87
CA TYR A 486 -17.20 -16.22 -17.96
C TYR A 486 -18.46 -15.98 -18.79
N ILE A 487 -19.41 -15.14 -18.35
CA ILE A 487 -20.61 -14.80 -19.13
C ILE A 487 -20.24 -14.10 -20.44
N ARG A 488 -19.40 -13.04 -20.36
CA ARG A 488 -18.87 -12.34 -21.54
C ARG A 488 -18.19 -13.31 -22.51
N LYS A 489 -17.41 -14.25 -21.96
CA LYS A 489 -16.70 -15.26 -22.75
C LYS A 489 -17.65 -16.27 -23.37
N THR A 490 -18.70 -16.68 -22.67
CA THR A 490 -19.78 -17.52 -23.19
C THR A 490 -20.42 -16.83 -24.40
N GLY A 491 -20.86 -15.58 -24.26
CA GLY A 491 -21.47 -14.84 -25.36
C GLY A 491 -20.57 -14.73 -26.59
N ALA A 492 -19.30 -14.35 -26.39
CA ALA A 492 -18.33 -14.25 -27.48
C ALA A 492 -18.05 -15.62 -28.15
N THR A 493 -17.89 -16.68 -27.35
CA THR A 493 -17.63 -18.03 -27.89
C THR A 493 -18.83 -18.53 -28.69
N THR A 494 -20.05 -18.28 -28.22
CA THR A 494 -21.28 -18.66 -28.92
C THR A 494 -21.45 -17.89 -30.23
N ILE A 495 -21.26 -16.56 -30.23
CA ILE A 495 -21.27 -15.76 -31.46
C ILE A 495 -20.23 -16.27 -32.46
N LYS A 496 -18.99 -16.50 -32.00
CA LYS A 496 -17.88 -16.99 -32.83
C LYS A 496 -18.10 -18.40 -33.40
N SER A 497 -18.90 -19.23 -32.74
CA SER A 497 -19.19 -20.59 -33.21
C SER A 497 -20.11 -20.62 -34.44
N GLU A 498 -20.88 -19.55 -34.66
CA GLU A 498 -21.73 -19.39 -35.83
C GLU A 498 -20.95 -18.71 -36.94
N SER A 499 -20.78 -19.37 -38.09
CA SER A 499 -19.96 -18.86 -39.20
C SER A 499 -20.45 -17.49 -39.70
N LYS A 500 -21.78 -17.30 -39.73
CA LYS A 500 -22.44 -16.04 -40.14
C LYS A 500 -22.13 -14.87 -39.20
N HIS A 501 -21.88 -15.13 -37.91
CA HIS A 501 -21.74 -14.09 -36.89
C HIS A 501 -20.31 -13.93 -36.36
N LYS A 502 -19.34 -14.59 -37.00
CA LYS A 502 -17.96 -14.65 -36.52
C LYS A 502 -17.26 -13.29 -36.53
N SER A 503 -17.57 -12.43 -37.50
CA SER A 503 -17.02 -11.07 -37.61
C SER A 503 -17.50 -10.15 -36.50
N GLU A 504 -18.72 -10.35 -36.01
CA GLU A 504 -19.38 -9.47 -35.05
C GLU A 504 -18.91 -9.71 -33.61
N GLU A 505 -18.18 -10.81 -33.32
CA GLU A 505 -17.65 -11.12 -31.99
C GLU A 505 -16.81 -9.98 -31.40
N ARG A 506 -15.95 -9.38 -32.23
CA ARG A 506 -15.08 -8.28 -31.79
C ARG A 506 -15.87 -7.03 -31.45
N LEU A 507 -16.84 -6.68 -32.29
CA LEU A 507 -17.70 -5.51 -32.10
C LEU A 507 -18.62 -5.72 -30.88
N TYR A 508 -19.20 -6.91 -30.73
CA TYR A 508 -19.93 -7.32 -29.52
C TYR A 508 -19.08 -7.12 -28.25
N LEU A 509 -17.80 -7.45 -28.31
CA LEU A 509 -16.86 -7.24 -27.20
C LEU A 509 -16.43 -5.77 -27.00
N GLY A 510 -16.71 -4.87 -27.93
CA GLY A 510 -16.19 -3.49 -27.91
C GLY A 510 -14.66 -3.48 -27.91
N HIS A 511 -14.05 -4.37 -28.69
CA HIS A 511 -12.61 -4.39 -28.87
C HIS A 511 -12.22 -3.43 -30.00
N THR A 512 -11.16 -2.67 -29.78
CA THR A 512 -10.51 -1.86 -30.81
C THR A 512 -10.16 -2.73 -32.03
N PRO A 513 -10.40 -2.25 -33.27
CA PRO A 513 -10.01 -2.97 -34.48
C PRO A 513 -8.48 -3.18 -34.53
N ASP A 514 -8.04 -4.35 -35.01
CA ASP A 514 -6.60 -4.68 -35.07
C ASP A 514 -5.91 -4.10 -36.32
N ASN A 515 -6.69 -3.77 -37.37
CA ASN A 515 -6.17 -3.28 -38.64
C ASN A 515 -7.04 -2.13 -39.19
N MET A 516 -6.50 -1.39 -40.17
CA MET A 516 -7.19 -0.25 -40.80
C MET A 516 -8.45 -0.66 -41.56
N ALA A 517 -8.53 -1.87 -42.10
CA ALA A 517 -9.75 -2.33 -42.77
C ALA A 517 -10.90 -2.45 -41.76
N ASP A 518 -10.66 -3.11 -40.62
CA ASP A 518 -11.63 -3.22 -39.53
C ASP A 518 -12.04 -1.84 -38.99
N LEU A 519 -11.13 -0.86 -39.02
CA LEU A 519 -11.43 0.54 -38.67
C LEU A 519 -12.50 1.13 -39.60
N HIS A 520 -12.32 1.00 -40.92
CA HIS A 520 -13.24 1.59 -41.89
C HIS A 520 -14.56 0.81 -42.05
N TYR A 521 -14.56 -0.50 -41.83
CA TYR A 521 -15.75 -1.33 -42.04
C TYR A 521 -16.61 -1.56 -40.78
N ASN A 522 -16.04 -1.44 -39.57
CA ASN A 522 -16.78 -1.76 -38.33
C ASN A 522 -17.08 -0.55 -37.43
N ILE A 523 -16.50 0.63 -37.68
CA ILE A 523 -16.79 1.82 -36.86
C ILE A 523 -18.09 2.43 -37.35
N MET A 524 -19.19 2.02 -36.71
CA MET A 524 -20.50 2.61 -36.94
C MET A 524 -20.81 3.75 -35.97
N GLU A 525 -19.83 4.31 -35.24
CA GLU A 525 -19.97 5.46 -34.30
C GLU A 525 -21.31 5.53 -33.51
N GLY A 526 -21.76 4.40 -32.96
CA GLY A 526 -23.02 4.34 -32.20
C GLY A 526 -24.30 4.26 -33.03
N GLN A 527 -24.22 4.15 -34.36
CA GLN A 527 -25.34 3.86 -35.25
C GLN A 527 -25.81 2.40 -35.11
N VAL A 528 -27.07 2.17 -35.48
CA VAL A 528 -27.66 0.84 -35.49
C VAL A 528 -26.97 -0.03 -36.53
N TYR A 529 -26.43 -1.18 -36.09
CA TYR A 529 -25.75 -2.13 -36.96
C TYR A 529 -26.49 -3.47 -37.00
N LYS A 530 -27.18 -3.73 -38.12
CA LYS A 530 -28.07 -4.89 -38.28
C LYS A 530 -27.36 -6.25 -38.10
N PRO A 531 -26.14 -6.49 -38.61
CA PRO A 531 -25.44 -7.75 -38.37
C PRO A 531 -25.19 -8.04 -36.89
N LEU A 532 -24.85 -7.01 -36.09
CA LEU A 532 -24.70 -7.16 -34.64
C LEU A 532 -26.04 -7.44 -33.95
N ASP A 533 -27.12 -6.76 -34.35
CA ASP A 533 -28.48 -7.07 -33.85
C ASP A 533 -28.88 -8.52 -34.14
N GLU A 534 -28.54 -9.04 -35.32
CA GLU A 534 -28.77 -10.44 -35.71
C GLU A 534 -27.94 -11.39 -34.85
N ALA A 535 -26.66 -11.09 -34.62
CA ALA A 535 -25.77 -11.88 -33.76
C ALA A 535 -26.26 -11.93 -32.29
N ILE A 536 -26.69 -10.78 -31.75
CA ILE A 536 -27.30 -10.68 -30.41
C ILE A 536 -28.64 -11.44 -30.38
N GLY A 537 -29.42 -11.37 -31.46
CA GLY A 537 -30.67 -12.10 -31.61
C GLY A 537 -30.45 -13.62 -31.64
N PHE A 538 -29.44 -14.09 -32.37
CA PHE A 538 -28.99 -15.48 -32.39
C PHE A 538 -28.56 -15.92 -30.98
N LEU A 539 -27.74 -15.13 -30.30
CA LEU A 539 -27.29 -15.40 -28.94
C LEU A 539 -28.49 -15.57 -27.98
N GLY A 540 -29.47 -14.67 -28.06
CA GLY A 540 -30.70 -14.77 -27.26
C GLY A 540 -31.47 -16.07 -27.52
N LYS A 541 -31.60 -16.50 -28.78
CA LYS A 541 -32.25 -17.77 -29.15
C LYS A 541 -31.51 -18.98 -28.58
N GLN A 542 -30.17 -19.00 -28.66
CA GLN A 542 -29.36 -20.10 -28.13
C GLN A 542 -29.63 -20.33 -26.63
N PHE A 543 -29.74 -19.24 -25.87
CA PHE A 543 -29.97 -19.30 -24.42
C PHE A 543 -31.46 -19.28 -24.01
N GLY A 544 -32.40 -19.21 -24.96
CA GLY A 544 -33.85 -19.21 -24.69
C GLY A 544 -34.36 -17.91 -24.07
N LEU A 545 -33.80 -16.78 -24.48
CA LEU A 545 -34.07 -15.43 -23.96
C LEU A 545 -34.85 -14.54 -24.95
N LYS A 546 -35.18 -15.08 -26.13
CA LYS A 546 -35.89 -14.40 -27.22
C LYS A 546 -37.12 -15.19 -27.64
#